data_AF-A0A5S3YBW1-F1
#
_entry.id   AF-A0A5S3YBW1-F1
#
_cell.length_a   1.000
_cell.length_b   1.000
_cell.length_c   1.000
_cell.angle_alpha   90.00
_cell.angle_beta   90.00
_cell.angle_gamma   90.00
#
_symmetry.space_group_name_H-M   'P 1'
#
loop_
_entity.id
_entity.type
_entity.pdbx_description
1 polymer ?
#
loop_
_entity_poly.entity_id
_entity_poly.type
_entity_poly.pdbx_seq_one_letter_code
_entity_poly.pdbx_strand_id
1 'polypeptide(L)' 'MNKFMSALQSVFAAFFGVQSENKRQADFKEHSLSTIIVIALIFFSLFVAAIYFTVSLVLNT' A
#
# COMPACT_ATOMS: atom_id res chain seq x y z
N MET A 1 1.40 9.17 17.01
CA MET A 1 1.14 8.92 15.58
C MET A 1 -0.31 8.50 15.43
N ASN A 2 -1.06 9.05 14.47
CA ASN A 2 -2.46 8.64 14.26
C ASN A 2 -2.50 7.19 13.77
N LYS A 3 -3.43 6.35 14.28
CA LYS A 3 -3.54 4.92 13.92
C LYS A 3 -3.60 4.69 12.41
N PHE A 4 -4.30 5.57 11.69
CA PHE A 4 -4.38 5.55 10.23
C PHE A 4 -3.02 5.75 9.55
N MET A 5 -2.21 6.71 10.01
CA MET A 5 -0.89 6.97 9.43
C MET A 5 0.08 5.81 9.66
N SER A 6 -0.02 5.12 10.80
CA SER A 6 0.76 3.91 11.07
C SER A 6 0.40 2.78 10.10
N ALA A 7 -0.90 2.54 9.90
CA ALA A 7 -1.38 1.54 8.93
C ALA A 7 -0.96 1.91 7.50
N LEU A 8 -1.05 3.18 7.12
CA LEU A 8 -0.60 3.66 5.81
C LEU A 8 0.90 3.39 5.59
N GLN A 9 1.75 3.76 6.55
CA GLN A 9 3.20 3.54 6.48
C GLN A 9 3.54 2.05 6.44
N SER A 10 2.83 1.23 7.23
CA SER A 10 3.00 -0.22 7.22
C SER A 10 2.67 -0.82 5.85
N VAL A 11 1.49 -0.53 5.30
CA VAL A 11 1.08 -1.06 4.00
C VAL A 11 2.00 -0.57 2.89
N PHE A 12 2.46 0.69 2.97
CA PHE A 12 3.46 1.22 2.05
C PHE A 12 4.79 0.45 2.16
N ALA A 13 5.28 0.18 3.36
CA ALA A 13 6.49 -0.63 3.56
C ALA A 13 6.31 -2.06 3.04
N ALA A 14 5.12 -2.64 3.21
CA ALA A 14 4.77 -3.97 2.69
C ALA A 14 4.75 -4.00 1.16
N PHE A 15 4.19 -2.96 0.53
CA PHE A 15 4.13 -2.80 -0.92
C PHE A 15 5.53 -2.79 -1.56
N PHE A 16 6.50 -2.14 -0.91
CA PHE A 16 7.91 -2.15 -1.36
C PHE A 16 8.71 -3.35 -0.85
N GLY A 17 8.11 -4.30 -0.13
CA GLY A 17 8.77 -5.49 0.39
C GLY A 17 9.77 -5.22 1.52
N VAL A 18 9.76 -4.02 2.11
CA VAL A 18 10.66 -3.60 3.20
C VAL A 18 10.02 -3.67 4.59
N GLN A 19 8.81 -4.23 4.69
CA GLN A 19 8.14 -4.48 5.97
C GLN A 19 8.84 -5.63 6.71
N SER A 20 9.19 -5.41 7.99
CA SER A 20 9.73 -6.45 8.85
C SER A 20 8.64 -7.34 9.44
N GLU A 21 9.00 -8.58 9.79
CA GLU A 21 8.08 -9.55 10.40
C GLU A 21 7.44 -9.04 11.68
N ASN A 22 8.24 -8.41 12.56
CA ASN A 22 7.74 -7.85 13.83
C ASN A 22 6.69 -6.76 13.59
N LYS A 23 6.89 -5.90 12.57
CA LYS A 23 5.90 -4.88 12.21
C LYS A 23 4.64 -5.51 11.66
N ARG A 24 4.78 -6.48 10.76
CA ARG A 24 3.64 -7.23 10.22
C ARG A 24 2.78 -7.87 11.32
N GLN A 25 3.41 -8.53 12.29
CA GLN A 25 2.68 -9.12 13.43
C GLN A 25 1.99 -8.06 14.30
N ALA A 26 2.64 -6.92 14.53
CA ALA A 26 2.03 -5.80 15.25
C ALA A 26 0.83 -5.22 14.47
N ASP A 27 0.97 -5.06 13.16
CA ASP A 27 -0.08 -4.53 12.29
C ASP A 27 -1.33 -5.41 12.31
N PHE A 28 -1.17 -6.74 12.29
CA PHE A 28 -2.30 -7.68 12.38
C PHE A 28 -2.96 -7.75 13.77
N LYS A 29 -2.29 -7.27 14.82
CA LYS A 29 -2.85 -7.21 16.18
C LYS A 29 -3.50 -5.86 16.46
N GLU A 30 -2.89 -4.77 16.01
CA GLU A 30 -3.24 -3.39 16.36
C GLU A 30 -4.20 -2.74 15.35
N HIS A 31 -4.19 -3.17 14.08
CA HIS A 31 -5.02 -2.63 13.02
C HIS A 31 -6.07 -3.65 12.55
N SER A 32 -7.26 -3.17 12.18
CA SER A 32 -8.27 -4.05 11.59
C SER A 32 -7.82 -4.51 10.21
N LEU A 33 -8.06 -5.80 9.91
CA LEU A 33 -7.75 -6.39 8.60
C LEU A 33 -8.42 -5.61 7.46
N SER A 34 -9.64 -5.12 7.68
CA SER A 34 -10.37 -4.28 6.73
C SER A 34 -9.62 -2.99 6.38
N THR A 35 -9.00 -2.33 7.36
CA THR A 35 -8.24 -1.09 7.12
C THR A 35 -7.01 -1.39 6.26
N ILE A 36 -6.30 -2.48 6.55
CA ILE A 36 -5.13 -2.93 5.78
C ILE A 36 -5.52 -3.21 4.32
N ILE A 37 -6.60 -3.97 4.11
CA ILE A 37 -7.09 -4.33 2.77
C ILE A 37 -7.49 -3.09 1.96
N VAL A 38 -8.23 -2.15 2.57
CA VAL A 38 -8.65 -0.93 1.87
C VAL A 38 -7.45 -0.11 1.40
N ILE A 39 -6.45 0.09 2.26
CA ILE A 39 -5.23 0.82 1.90
C ILE A 39 -4.46 0.08 0.80
N ALA A 40 -4.36 -1.25 0.89
CA ALA A 40 -3.68 -2.07 -0.11
C ALA A 40 -4.37 -1.99 -1.49
N LEU A 41 -5.71 -2.05 -1.53
CA LEU A 41 -6.47 -1.91 -2.77
C LEU A 41 -6.26 -0.53 -3.40
N ILE A 42 -6.24 0.53 -2.59
CA ILE A 42 -5.94 1.89 -3.08
C ILE A 42 -4.56 1.94 -3.73
N PHE A 43 -3.51 1.44 -3.06
CA PHE A 43 -2.16 1.42 -3.63
C PHE A 43 -2.07 0.57 -4.89
N PHE A 44 -2.72 -0.60 -4.91
CA PHE A 44 -2.74 -1.47 -6.08
C PHE A 44 -3.42 -0.79 -7.28
N SER A 45 -4.59 -0.18 -7.09
CA SER A 45 -5.29 0.56 -8.14
C SER A 45 -4.46 1.75 -8.64
N LEU A 46 -3.83 2.51 -7.74
CA LEU A 46 -2.94 3.61 -8.11
C LEU A 46 -1.73 3.13 -8.91
N PHE A 47 -1.14 1.99 -8.53
CA PHE A 47 0.00 1.40 -9.24
C PHE A 47 -0.37 0.97 -10.66
N VAL A 48 -1.49 0.26 -10.81
CA VAL A 48 -2.00 -0.15 -12.13
C VAL A 48 -2.32 1.08 -12.99
N ALA A 49 -2.97 2.09 -12.43
CA ALA A 49 -3.25 3.34 -13.13
C ALA A 49 -1.96 4.04 -13.57
N ALA A 50 -0.95 4.11 -12.69
CA ALA A 50 0.34 4.70 -13.01
C ALA A 50 1.04 3.97 -14.18
N ILE A 51 1.03 2.64 -14.19
CA ILE A 51 1.56 1.85 -15.31
C ILE A 51 0.78 2.16 -16.59
N TYR A 52 -0.55 2.09 -16.53
CA TYR A 52 -1.41 2.37 -17.69
C TYR A 52 -1.12 3.74 -18.28
N PHE A 53 -1.14 4.80 -17.45
CA PHE A 53 -0.86 6.17 -17.90
C PHE A 53 0.57 6.31 -18.45
N THR A 54 1.55 5.66 -17.83
CA THR A 54 2.94 5.69 -18.32
C THR A 54 3.02 5.07 -19.72
N VAL A 55 2.41 3.91 -19.92
CA VAL A 55 2.38 3.25 -21.23
C VAL A 55 1.61 4.09 -22.25
N SER A 56 0.43 4.62 -21.88
CA SER A 56 -0.34 5.50 -22.76
C SER A 56 0.43 6.76 -23.15
N LEU A 57 1.16 7.38 -22.21
CA LEU A 57 1.97 8.56 -22.50
C LEU A 57 3.10 8.25 -23.48
N VAL A 58 3.77 7.12 -23.30
CA VAL A 58 4.87 6.69 -24.18
C VAL A 58 4.38 6.26 -25.57
N LEU A 59 3.20 5.65 -25.68
CA LEU A 59 2.65 5.20 -26.96
C LEU A 59 1.84 6.27 -27.71
N ASN A 60 1.43 7.36 -27.05
CA ASN A 60 0.69 8.47 -27.65
C ASN A 60 1.61 9.56 -28.23
N THR A 61 2.84 9.19 -28.59
CA THR A 61 3.82 9.97 -29.36
C THR A 61 4.17 9.21 -30.63
#